data_AF-A0A357V0C8-F1
#
_entry.id   AF-A0A357V0C8-F1
#
_cell.length_a   1.000
_cell.length_b   1.000
_cell.length_c   1.000
_cell.angle_alpha   90.00
_cell.angle_beta   90.00
_cell.angle_gamma   90.00
#
_symmetry.space_group_name_H-M   'P 1'
#
loop_
_entity.id
_entity.type
_entity.pdbx_description
1 polymer ?
#
loop_
_entity_poly.entity_id
_entity_poly.type
_entity_poly.pdbx_seq_one_letter_code
_entity_poly.pdbx_strand_id
1 'polypeptide(L)'
;MEQESLTPILDRVGDPKDMRDFSIDELKQLVRELRDDTVRSVSITGGHLGASLGVVELTAAIHHVFDTPNDRLIWDVGHQCYPHKILTGRRDRMHTLRQGGGLSGFTKRTESEYDPFGAAHSSTSISA
;
A
#
# COMPACT_ATOMS: atom_id res chain seq x y z
N MET A 1 10.32 1.73 -29.76
CA MET A 1 9.86 0.56 -29.00
C MET A 1 9.44 1.08 -27.64
N GLU A 2 8.14 1.21 -27.40
CA GLU A 2 7.64 1.36 -26.03
C GLU A 2 8.03 0.08 -25.29
N GLN A 3 8.78 0.25 -24.20
CA GLN A 3 9.16 -0.85 -23.34
C GLN A 3 7.93 -1.23 -22.54
N GLU A 4 7.46 -2.46 -22.71
CA GLU A 4 6.27 -2.97 -22.00
C GLU A 4 6.53 -2.92 -20.49
N SER A 5 5.59 -2.32 -19.73
CA SER A 5 5.74 -2.19 -18.28
C SER A 5 5.75 -3.56 -17.62
N LEU A 6 6.56 -3.71 -16.57
CA LEU A 6 6.58 -4.91 -15.73
C LEU A 6 5.34 -5.03 -14.84
N THR A 7 4.56 -3.95 -14.70
CA THR A 7 3.40 -3.87 -13.81
C THR A 7 2.23 -3.12 -14.48
N PRO A 8 1.71 -3.61 -15.61
CA PRO A 8 0.72 -2.88 -16.42
C PRO A 8 -0.63 -2.64 -15.72
N ILE A 9 -1.02 -3.47 -14.75
CA ILE A 9 -2.24 -3.25 -13.96
C ILE A 9 -2.00 -2.27 -12.83
N LEU A 10 -0.90 -2.41 -12.09
CA LEU A 10 -0.56 -1.50 -10.99
C LEU A 10 -0.24 -0.09 -11.50
N ASP A 11 0.26 0.06 -12.72
CA ASP A 11 0.48 1.36 -13.37
C ASP A 11 -0.82 2.14 -13.61
N ARG A 12 -1.96 1.45 -13.64
CA ARG A 12 -3.29 2.07 -13.76
C ARG A 12 -3.83 2.57 -12.42
N VAL A 13 -3.16 2.27 -11.29
CA VAL A 13 -3.63 2.60 -9.95
C VAL A 13 -2.82 3.78 -9.39
N GLY A 14 -3.40 4.98 -9.49
CA GLY A 14 -2.91 6.15 -8.77
C GLY A 14 -3.45 6.18 -7.34
N ASP A 15 -4.72 5.83 -7.17
CA ASP A 15 -5.36 5.71 -5.86
C ASP A 15 -6.47 4.62 -5.86
N PRO A 16 -7.08 4.29 -4.71
CA PRO A 16 -8.06 3.21 -4.60
C PRO A 16 -9.27 3.32 -5.52
N LYS A 17 -9.67 4.52 -5.98
CA LYS A 17 -10.83 4.69 -6.84
C LYS A 17 -10.61 4.07 -8.22
N ASP A 18 -9.36 4.01 -8.68
CA ASP A 18 -8.99 3.46 -9.98
C ASP A 18 -9.20 1.94 -10.04
N MET A 19 -9.34 1.30 -8.89
CA MET A 19 -9.53 -0.14 -8.76
C MET A 19 -11.01 -0.55 -8.75
N ARG A 20 -11.98 0.38 -8.67
CA ARG A 20 -13.41 0.06 -8.44
C ARG A 20 -14.03 -0.82 -9.52
N ASP A 21 -13.65 -0.58 -10.77
CA ASP A 21 -14.18 -1.29 -11.94
C ASP A 21 -13.32 -2.48 -12.34
N PHE A 22 -12.29 -2.83 -11.56
CA PHE A 22 -11.44 -3.97 -11.88
C PHE A 22 -12.23 -5.27 -11.75
N SER A 23 -12.13 -6.08 -12.79
CA SER A 23 -12.59 -7.46 -12.75
C SER A 23 -11.78 -8.28 -11.73
N ILE A 24 -12.31 -9.43 -11.33
CA ILE A 24 -11.61 -10.36 -10.42
C ILE A 24 -10.24 -10.79 -10.98
N ASP A 25 -10.12 -10.96 -12.31
CA ASP A 25 -8.85 -11.36 -12.91
C ASP A 25 -7.84 -10.20 -12.98
N GLU A 26 -8.32 -8.96 -13.19
CA GLU A 26 -7.48 -7.76 -13.02
C GLU A 26 -7.02 -7.61 -11.57
N LEU A 27 -7.88 -7.86 -10.57
CA LEU A 27 -7.48 -7.82 -9.16
C LEU A 27 -6.42 -8.87 -8.82
N LYS A 28 -6.56 -10.10 -9.34
CA LYS A 28 -5.51 -11.13 -9.16
C LYS A 28 -4.19 -10.71 -9.79
N GLN A 29 -4.23 -10.04 -10.93
CA GLN A 29 -3.03 -9.51 -11.56
C GLN A 29 -2.44 -8.34 -10.76
N LEU A 30 -3.27 -7.39 -10.33
CA LEU A 30 -2.88 -6.29 -9.46
C LEU A 30 -2.16 -6.80 -8.21
N VAL A 31 -2.69 -7.81 -7.54
CA VAL A 31 -2.08 -8.41 -6.34
C VAL A 31 -0.69 -8.97 -6.64
N ARG A 32 -0.50 -9.66 -7.78
CA ARG A 32 0.81 -10.17 -8.17
C ARG A 32 1.80 -9.04 -8.41
N GLU A 33 1.40 -8.03 -9.16
CA GLU A 33 2.25 -6.87 -9.47
C GLU A 33 2.57 -6.05 -8.20
N LEU A 34 1.59 -5.85 -7.31
CA LEU A 34 1.76 -5.18 -6.02
C LEU A 34 2.72 -5.94 -5.10
N ARG A 35 2.67 -7.28 -5.12
CA ARG A 35 3.61 -8.12 -4.39
C ARG A 35 5.03 -7.90 -4.89
N ASP A 36 5.24 -7.92 -6.20
CA ASP A 36 6.55 -7.72 -6.82
C ASP A 36 7.09 -6.31 -6.56
N ASP A 37 6.24 -5.28 -6.66
CA ASP A 37 6.59 -3.89 -6.37
C ASP A 37 6.94 -3.67 -4.88
N THR A 38 6.24 -4.37 -3.99
CA THR A 38 6.56 -4.39 -2.55
C THR A 38 7.93 -5.03 -2.30
N VAL A 39 8.23 -6.18 -2.90
CA VAL A 39 9.54 -6.84 -2.79
C VAL A 39 10.64 -5.92 -3.30
N ARG A 40 10.44 -5.30 -4.47
CA ARG A 40 11.40 -4.37 -5.09
C ARG A 40 11.64 -3.15 -4.22
N SER A 41 10.60 -2.56 -3.64
CA SER A 41 10.73 -1.39 -2.76
C SER A 41 11.57 -1.72 -1.52
N VAL A 42 11.26 -2.86 -0.87
CA VAL A 42 11.95 -3.27 0.35
C VAL A 42 13.36 -3.78 0.10
N SER A 43 13.67 -4.34 -1.08
CA SER A 43 15.03 -4.76 -1.41
C SER A 43 16.03 -3.59 -1.50
N ILE A 44 15.53 -2.39 -1.79
CA ILE A 44 16.33 -1.16 -1.87
C ILE A 44 16.54 -0.55 -0.47
N THR A 45 15.47 -0.39 0.31
CA THR A 45 15.50 0.38 1.56
C THR A 45 15.60 -0.46 2.83
N GLY A 46 15.39 -1.78 2.73
CA GLY A 46 15.10 -2.65 3.87
C GLY A 46 13.72 -2.37 4.48
N GLY A 47 13.36 -3.13 5.53
CA GLY A 47 12.09 -2.96 6.25
C GLY A 47 11.29 -4.24 6.47
N HIS A 48 10.00 -4.09 6.75
CA HIS A 48 9.13 -5.18 7.21
C HIS A 48 8.52 -5.98 6.04
N LEU A 49 9.36 -6.72 5.31
CA LEU A 49 8.92 -7.47 4.12
C LEU A 49 7.88 -8.54 4.45
N GLY A 50 8.18 -9.45 5.39
CA GLY A 50 7.32 -10.59 5.69
C GLY A 50 5.90 -10.20 6.10
N ALA A 51 5.76 -9.18 6.96
CA ALA A 51 4.47 -8.65 7.37
C ALA A 51 3.69 -8.03 6.20
N SER A 52 4.38 -7.28 5.34
CA SER A 52 3.78 -6.63 4.17
C SER A 52 3.29 -7.65 3.13
N LEU A 53 4.07 -8.71 2.86
CA LEU A 53 3.68 -9.77 1.92
C LEU A 53 2.48 -10.59 2.39
N GLY A 54 2.24 -10.65 3.70
CA GLY A 54 1.11 -11.37 4.29
C GLY A 54 -0.25 -10.66 4.12
N VAL A 55 -0.27 -9.39 3.69
CA VAL A 55 -1.50 -8.59 3.60
C VAL A 55 -1.75 -8.00 2.22
N VAL A 56 -1.02 -8.42 1.18
CA VAL A 56 -1.15 -7.85 -0.18
C VAL A 56 -2.57 -8.02 -0.71
N GLU A 57 -3.08 -9.24 -0.68
CA GLU A 57 -4.44 -9.60 -1.12
C GLU A 57 -5.50 -8.86 -0.29
N LEU A 58 -5.35 -8.86 1.04
CA LEU A 58 -6.25 -8.18 1.96
C LEU A 58 -6.31 -6.68 1.67
N THR A 59 -5.15 -6.06 1.45
CA THR A 59 -5.05 -4.62 1.18
C THR A 59 -5.75 -4.27 -0.13
N ALA A 60 -5.51 -5.03 -1.20
CA ALA A 60 -6.16 -4.81 -2.48
C ALA A 60 -7.68 -5.01 -2.38
N ALA A 61 -8.13 -6.06 -1.69
CA ALA A 61 -9.55 -6.33 -1.50
C ALA A 61 -10.26 -5.23 -0.69
N ILE A 62 -9.66 -4.78 0.42
CA ILE A 62 -10.23 -3.69 1.23
C ILE A 62 -10.35 -2.43 0.39
N HIS A 63 -9.29 -2.02 -0.31
CA HIS A 63 -9.32 -0.81 -1.13
C HIS A 63 -10.25 -0.91 -2.33
N HIS A 64 -10.46 -2.11 -2.89
CA HIS A 64 -11.42 -2.35 -3.95
C HIS A 64 -12.88 -2.28 -3.46
N VAL A 65 -13.17 -2.69 -2.22
CA VAL A 65 -14.53 -2.75 -1.67
C VAL A 65 -14.96 -1.47 -0.92
N PHE A 66 -14.08 -0.92 -0.08
CA PHE A 66 -14.39 0.24 0.78
C PHE A 66 -13.99 1.56 0.14
N ASP A 67 -14.77 2.60 0.39
CA ASP A 67 -14.58 3.96 -0.13
C ASP A 67 -13.54 4.77 0.65
N THR A 68 -12.31 4.29 0.74
CA THR A 68 -11.22 5.05 1.36
C THR A 68 -10.88 6.29 0.52
N PRO A 69 -10.69 7.48 1.11
CA PRO A 69 -10.53 7.75 2.55
C PRO A 69 -11.82 8.14 3.30
N ASN A 70 -12.99 8.15 2.64
CA ASN A 70 -14.27 8.40 3.32
C ASN A 70 -14.54 7.31 4.38
N ASP A 71 -14.34 6.05 3.99
CA ASP A 71 -14.21 4.93 4.90
C ASP A 71 -12.81 4.93 5.53
N ARG A 72 -12.77 4.82 6.86
CA ARG A 72 -11.50 4.83 7.59
C ARG A 72 -10.92 3.42 7.70
N LEU A 73 -9.78 3.20 7.05
CA LEU A 73 -8.97 2.00 7.22
C LEU A 73 -7.86 2.27 8.24
N ILE A 74 -7.84 1.50 9.33
CA ILE A 74 -6.81 1.59 10.38
C ILE A 74 -5.99 0.30 10.41
N TRP A 75 -4.66 0.45 10.29
CA TRP A 75 -3.71 -0.64 10.46
C TRP A 75 -3.11 -0.61 11.86
N ASP A 76 -3.27 -1.68 12.64
CA ASP A 76 -2.58 -1.79 13.94
C ASP A 76 -1.07 -1.97 13.72
N VAL A 77 -0.25 -1.26 14.50
CA VAL A 77 1.21 -1.07 14.31
C VAL A 77 1.58 -0.39 12.99
N GLY A 78 1.04 -0.81 11.84
CA GLY A 78 1.30 -0.23 10.53
C GLY A 78 2.53 -0.77 9.81
N HIS A 79 3.30 -1.69 10.39
CA HIS A 79 4.50 -2.23 9.75
C HIS A 79 4.22 -3.10 8.50
N GLN A 80 2.98 -3.57 8.36
CA GLN A 80 2.47 -4.34 7.22
C GLN A 80 1.91 -3.45 6.10
N CYS A 81 1.88 -2.12 6.26
CA CYS A 81 1.12 -1.22 5.37
C CYS A 81 1.84 -0.82 4.07
N TYR A 82 2.95 -1.47 3.67
CA TYR A 82 3.66 -1.08 2.45
C TYR A 82 2.80 -1.23 1.17
N PRO A 83 2.03 -2.31 0.98
CA PRO A 83 1.09 -2.41 -0.14
C PRO A 83 0.02 -1.30 -0.09
N HIS A 84 -0.40 -0.93 1.12
CA HIS A 84 -1.38 0.14 1.32
C HIS A 84 -0.81 1.48 0.87
N LYS A 85 0.45 1.81 1.22
CA LYS A 85 1.11 3.02 0.74
C LYS A 85 1.22 3.05 -0.79
N ILE A 86 1.60 1.93 -1.39
CA ILE A 86 1.70 1.81 -2.86
C ILE A 86 0.35 2.12 -3.53
N LEU A 87 -0.75 1.50 -3.09
CA LEU A 87 -2.09 1.68 -3.67
C LEU A 87 -2.76 3.03 -3.35
N THR A 88 -2.15 3.86 -2.51
CA THR A 88 -2.71 5.15 -2.07
C THR A 88 -1.80 6.32 -2.44
N GLY A 89 -1.32 6.29 -3.69
CA GLY A 89 -0.61 7.41 -4.32
C GLY A 89 0.83 7.64 -3.87
N ARG A 90 1.47 6.67 -3.20
CA ARG A 90 2.86 6.82 -2.70
C ARG A 90 3.86 5.87 -3.33
N ARG A 91 3.46 5.15 -4.39
CA ARG A 91 4.30 4.17 -5.09
C ARG A 91 5.65 4.74 -5.53
N ASP A 92 5.64 5.90 -6.17
CA ASP A 92 6.82 6.61 -6.67
C ASP A 92 7.81 6.97 -5.54
N ARG A 93 7.30 7.20 -4.33
CA ARG A 93 8.09 7.58 -3.15
C ARG A 93 8.61 6.41 -2.33
N MET A 94 8.26 5.17 -2.67
CA MET A 94 8.66 3.98 -1.90
C MET A 94 10.18 3.78 -1.79
N HIS A 95 10.96 4.30 -2.73
CA HIS A 95 12.43 4.31 -2.65
C HIS A 95 12.98 5.15 -1.48
N THR A 96 12.16 5.99 -0.85
CA THR A 96 12.52 6.83 0.32
C THR A 96 12.10 6.21 1.65
N LEU A 97 11.52 5.01 1.63
CA LEU A 97 10.97 4.34 2.80
C LEU A 97 12.00 4.22 3.94
N ARG A 98 11.60 4.66 5.14
CA ARG A 98 12.40 4.69 6.38
C ARG A 98 13.67 5.55 6.31
N GLN A 99 13.81 6.40 5.29
CA GLN A 99 14.90 7.35 5.19
C GLN A 99 14.52 8.69 5.84
N GLY A 100 15.51 9.48 6.26
CA GLY A 100 15.29 10.83 6.76
C GLY A 100 14.58 11.70 5.72
N GLY A 101 13.44 12.30 6.06
CA GLY A 101 12.61 13.09 5.13
C GLY A 101 11.79 12.26 4.13
N GLY A 102 11.93 10.93 4.13
CA GLY A 102 11.18 10.02 3.28
C GLY A 102 9.89 9.49 3.91
N LEU A 103 9.33 8.43 3.32
CA LEU A 103 8.13 7.77 3.84
C LEU A 103 8.40 7.07 5.17
N SER A 104 7.44 7.17 6.09
CA SER A 104 7.42 6.41 7.34
C SER A 104 7.33 4.91 7.07
N GLY A 105 7.95 4.10 7.94
CA GLY A 105 7.77 2.64 7.94
C GLY A 105 6.41 2.17 8.48
N PHE A 106 5.55 3.11 8.88
CA PHE A 106 4.22 2.89 9.46
C PHE A 106 3.22 3.90 8.85
N THR A 107 1.93 3.75 9.13
CA THR A 107 0.95 4.78 8.77
C THR A 107 1.24 6.07 9.53
N LYS A 108 1.07 7.22 8.88
CA LYS A 108 1.34 8.54 9.46
C LYS A 108 0.33 9.56 8.91
N ARG A 109 -0.48 10.12 9.81
CA ARG A 109 -1.54 11.11 9.48
C ARG A 109 -1.07 12.29 8.65
N THR A 110 0.14 12.80 8.90
CA THR A 110 0.69 13.94 8.14
C THR A 110 1.30 13.52 6.79
N GLU A 111 1.33 12.24 6.47
CA GLU A 111 1.90 11.70 5.23
C GLU A 111 0.82 11.46 4.17
N SER A 112 -0.39 11.08 4.56
CA SER A 112 -1.49 10.76 3.65
C SER A 112 -2.85 10.85 4.35
N GLU A 113 -3.88 11.26 3.61
CA GLU A 113 -5.28 11.21 4.04
C GLU A 113 -5.79 9.76 4.25
N TYR A 114 -5.14 8.79 3.60
CA TYR A 114 -5.43 7.36 3.74
C TYR A 114 -4.87 6.76 5.04
N ASP A 115 -4.12 7.53 5.83
CA ASP A 115 -3.53 7.12 7.10
C ASP A 115 -4.26 7.82 8.28
N PRO A 116 -5.55 7.55 8.54
CA PRO A 116 -6.35 8.29 9.53
C PRO A 116 -5.82 8.19 10.96
N PHE A 117 -5.03 7.16 11.24
CA PHE A 117 -4.36 6.95 12.52
C PHE A 117 -2.90 6.53 12.30
N GLY A 118 -2.01 7.12 13.09
CA GLY A 118 -0.60 6.73 13.13
C GLY A 118 -0.35 5.83 14.33
N ALA A 119 0.03 4.58 14.09
CA ALA A 119 0.43 3.64 15.12
C ALA A 119 1.86 3.16 14.84
N ALA A 120 2.55 2.77 15.91
CA ALA A 120 3.82 2.03 15.88
C ALA A 120 3.90 1.07 17.07
N HIS A 121 3.22 1.41 18.17
CA HIS A 121 2.84 0.46 19.21
C HIS A 121 1.62 -0.37 18.78
N SER A 122 1.60 -1.62 19.20
CA SER A 122 0.50 -2.54 18.93
C SER A 122 -0.71 -2.28 19.82
N SER A 123 -1.84 -2.87 19.42
CA SER A 123 -3.07 -2.95 20.20
C SER A 123 -3.75 -1.58 20.43
N THR A 124 -3.57 -0.67 19.48
CA THR A 124 -4.14 0.69 19.55
C THR A 124 -5.27 0.91 18.54
N SER A 125 -5.38 0.07 17.51
CA SER A 125 -6.31 0.26 16.40
C SER A 125 -7.79 0.21 16.78
N ILE A 126 -8.19 -0.67 17.70
CA ILE A 126 -9.62 -0.88 18.06
C ILE A 126 -10.19 0.32 18.82
N SER A 127 -9.35 0.98 19.62
CA SER A 127 -9.76 2.17 20.40
C SER A 127 -9.68 3.48 19.60
N ALA A 128 -9.02 3.46 18.44
CA ALA A 128 -8.67 4.65 17.66
C ALA A 128 -9.84 5.27 16.87
#